data_AF-A0A353DGI7-F1
#
_entry.id   AF-A0A353DGI7-F1
#
_cell.length_a   1.000
_cell.length_b   1.000
_cell.length_c   1.000
_cell.angle_alpha   90.00
_cell.angle_beta   90.00
_cell.angle_gamma   90.00
#
_symmetry.space_group_name_H-M   'P 1'
#
loop_
_entity.id
_entity.type
_entity.pdbx_description
1 polymer ?
#
loop_
_entity_poly.entity_id
_entity_poly.type
_entity_poly.pdbx_seq_one_letter_code
_entity_poly.pdbx_strand_id
1 'polypeptide(L)'
;MLKPIIIFCSCSFLGMLRMSGDVVINEIVATSIDRNLRWDDNDQPYAGAGPAWWSSSFDDVNWNSGALPMGYSINPLATNLSSKLNNVSPSFYVRKTFNASDSEAGSNRSVVLTINFNDGFIAWVNGVEVARANMGADKAHIYHDQLSYRPSGLTTGTQNFILEDASDLLVEGENILAIQVNNSAINGNMRLDASLKIDEAGVDTVLIPLGSPVSYLPGLIEPSANLFEPALLDNPALKNESSDWIELYNNGPGAVSLNGWTLTDDEDEKDQWTFPNGTLIGAGEYLIILADNPDNPITGATYLHANFKLSSGGDFVGLYDGGGALVSSIVPIFPKQFANHSYGHDGEGGLAYFDVPTPGKENAGPLIGKVDAPDFDNKGGFYDGPVTVTLTSQTPGALIRYTTDGTEPTLDNGSDYTIPLALSIVTNRKGHVIRARAFLDGYIQSNVKTHTFLIQQDARLRTSPALVYAGEPQRSLYDPFGVLAINGGTYSGNLWSPTAASDYNNVINRGRAY
;
A
#
# COMPACT_ATOMS: atom_id res chain seq x y z
N MET A 1 16.54 -22.25 60.57
CA MET A 1 15.87 -23.55 60.38
C MET A 1 14.84 -23.38 59.27
N LEU A 2 15.15 -24.00 58.12
CA LEU A 2 14.30 -24.43 56.99
C LEU A 2 13.17 -23.52 56.43
N LYS A 3 13.39 -23.08 55.18
CA LYS A 3 12.36 -22.66 54.20
C LYS A 3 11.44 -23.85 53.83
N PRO A 4 10.16 -23.64 53.50
CA PRO A 4 9.44 -24.53 52.61
C PRO A 4 9.56 -24.05 51.16
N ILE A 5 10.03 -24.98 50.34
CA ILE A 5 10.12 -24.95 48.88
C ILE A 5 8.70 -25.08 48.33
N ILE A 6 8.23 -24.10 47.56
CA ILE A 6 7.08 -24.32 46.67
C ILE A 6 7.67 -24.84 45.35
N ILE A 7 7.41 -26.11 45.10
CA ILE A 7 7.78 -26.82 43.87
C ILE A 7 6.91 -26.23 42.75
N PHE A 8 7.51 -25.47 41.85
CA PHE A 8 6.97 -25.31 40.50
C PHE A 8 7.01 -26.69 39.85
N CYS A 9 5.84 -27.25 39.56
CA CYS A 9 5.73 -28.42 38.70
C CYS A 9 6.17 -27.98 37.30
N SER A 10 7.44 -28.20 36.97
CA SER A 10 7.94 -28.09 35.61
C SER A 10 7.32 -29.22 34.80
N CYS A 11 6.16 -28.97 34.20
CA CYS A 11 5.75 -29.73 33.02
C CYS A 11 6.58 -29.21 31.85
N SER A 12 7.85 -29.63 31.80
CA SER A 12 8.69 -29.54 30.62
C SER A 12 8.17 -30.55 29.61
N PHE A 13 7.05 -30.23 28.97
CA PHE A 13 6.71 -30.73 27.65
C PHE A 13 7.09 -29.65 26.63
N LEU A 14 8.41 -29.40 26.51
CA LEU A 14 8.95 -28.89 25.25
C LEU A 14 9.05 -30.08 24.30
N GLY A 15 7.90 -30.63 23.95
CA GLY A 15 7.79 -31.47 22.77
C GLY A 15 7.96 -30.53 21.59
N MET A 16 9.10 -30.59 20.92
CA MET A 16 9.14 -30.33 19.48
C MET A 16 8.08 -31.24 18.86
N LEU A 17 6.83 -30.76 18.75
CA LEU A 17 5.90 -31.30 17.78
C LEU A 17 6.55 -30.91 16.45
N ARG A 18 7.31 -31.83 15.85
CA ARG A 18 7.50 -31.77 14.41
C ARG A 18 6.09 -31.86 13.84
N MET A 19 5.59 -30.75 13.33
CA MET A 19 4.35 -30.70 12.55
C MET A 19 4.49 -31.79 11.49
N SER A 20 3.70 -32.86 11.60
CA SER A 20 3.82 -34.05 10.73
C SER A 20 2.78 -34.04 9.61
N GLY A 21 2.25 -32.87 9.28
CA GLY A 21 1.46 -32.66 8.08
C GLY A 21 2.39 -32.25 6.94
N ASP A 22 2.18 -32.86 5.77
CA ASP A 22 2.76 -32.38 4.52
C ASP A 22 2.29 -30.94 4.20
N VAL A 23 1.20 -30.45 4.81
CA VAL A 23 0.65 -29.10 4.62
C VAL A 23 0.68 -28.31 5.92
N VAL A 24 1.17 -27.07 5.87
CA VAL A 24 1.28 -26.14 7.01
C VAL A 24 0.66 -24.78 6.70
N ILE A 25 0.20 -24.07 7.73
CA ILE A 25 -0.16 -22.63 7.61
C ILE A 25 1.13 -21.84 7.50
N ASN A 26 1.40 -21.25 6.34
CA ASN A 26 2.68 -20.63 6.00
C ASN A 26 2.75 -19.16 6.39
N GLU A 27 1.76 -18.36 6.01
CA GLU A 27 1.78 -16.91 6.13
C GLU A 27 0.34 -16.39 6.24
N ILE A 28 0.15 -15.32 7.02
CA ILE A 28 -1.14 -14.64 7.18
C ILE A 28 -0.98 -13.12 7.12
N VAL A 29 -2.05 -12.45 6.71
CA VAL A 29 -2.22 -11.00 6.86
C VAL A 29 -3.64 -10.74 7.35
N ALA A 30 -3.77 -9.98 8.45
CA ALA A 30 -5.06 -9.53 9.00
C ALA A 30 -5.20 -8.00 9.05
N THR A 31 -4.31 -7.29 8.34
CA THR A 31 -4.39 -5.84 8.18
C THR A 31 -3.65 -5.40 6.91
N SER A 32 -4.44 -4.99 5.93
CA SER A 32 -3.99 -4.32 4.72
C SER A 32 -4.54 -2.89 4.74
N ILE A 33 -3.72 -1.91 4.38
CA ILE A 33 -4.17 -0.51 4.26
C ILE A 33 -3.77 -0.01 2.88
N ASP A 34 -4.63 -0.28 1.90
CA ASP A 34 -4.45 0.15 0.51
C ASP A 34 -4.45 1.67 0.33
N ARG A 35 -4.76 2.45 1.37
CA ARG A 35 -4.72 3.93 1.30
C ARG A 35 -3.60 4.58 2.09
N ASN A 36 -2.72 3.79 2.71
CA ASN A 36 -1.50 4.33 3.28
C ASN A 36 -0.47 4.45 2.16
N LEU A 37 -0.06 5.68 1.90
CA LEU A 37 0.96 5.95 0.90
C LEU A 37 2.35 5.62 1.44
N ARG A 38 3.11 4.90 0.62
CA ARG A 38 4.57 4.77 0.67
C ARG A 38 5.16 5.63 -0.44
N TRP A 39 6.45 5.90 -0.39
CA TRP A 39 7.17 6.64 -1.42
C TRP A 39 8.23 5.72 -2.03
N ASP A 40 8.35 5.74 -3.36
CA ASP A 40 9.45 5.08 -4.04
C ASP A 40 10.69 5.98 -4.10
N ASP A 41 11.76 5.47 -4.71
CA ASP A 41 13.05 6.18 -4.80
C ASP A 41 12.96 7.49 -5.61
N ASN A 42 11.88 7.67 -6.40
CA ASN A 42 11.60 8.90 -7.15
C ASN A 42 10.71 9.88 -6.37
N ASP A 43 10.47 9.62 -5.07
CA ASP A 43 9.51 10.36 -4.23
C ASP A 43 8.08 10.33 -4.79
N GLN A 44 7.72 9.29 -5.56
CA GLN A 44 6.37 9.07 -6.04
C GLN A 44 5.55 8.31 -4.98
N PRO A 45 4.42 8.86 -4.51
CA PRO A 45 3.56 8.17 -3.56
C PRO A 45 2.76 7.03 -4.22
N TYR A 46 2.74 5.86 -3.60
CA TYR A 46 1.94 4.70 -4.00
C TYR A 46 1.29 3.98 -2.83
N ALA A 47 0.20 3.28 -3.12
CA ALA A 47 -0.55 2.47 -2.17
C ALA A 47 0.00 1.03 -2.08
N GLY A 48 -0.12 0.42 -0.89
CA GLY A 48 0.14 -1.01 -0.69
C GLY A 48 1.48 -1.35 -0.03
N ALA A 49 1.73 -2.66 0.10
CA ALA A 49 2.85 -3.19 0.88
C ALA A 49 4.10 -3.55 0.05
N GLY A 50 3.95 -4.06 -1.18
CA GLY A 50 5.10 -4.38 -2.04
C GLY A 50 5.47 -3.25 -3.01
N PRO A 51 6.24 -3.54 -4.07
CA PRO A 51 6.74 -2.51 -4.98
C PRO A 51 5.64 -1.69 -5.65
N ALA A 52 5.93 -0.45 -6.01
CA ALA A 52 5.01 0.39 -6.78
C ALA A 52 4.66 -0.27 -8.12
N TRP A 53 3.40 -0.25 -8.54
CA TRP A 53 2.93 -1.02 -9.70
C TRP A 53 3.49 -0.57 -11.05
N TRP A 54 4.00 0.66 -11.12
CA TRP A 54 4.75 1.18 -12.26
C TRP A 54 6.22 0.77 -12.29
N SER A 55 6.74 0.14 -11.22
CA SER A 55 8.13 -0.32 -11.15
C SER A 55 8.33 -1.65 -11.91
N SER A 56 9.57 -1.93 -12.28
CA SER A 56 9.99 -3.21 -12.86
C SER A 56 9.92 -4.37 -11.86
N SER A 57 10.03 -4.09 -10.56
CA SER A 57 9.92 -5.09 -9.49
C SER A 57 8.50 -5.55 -9.18
N PHE A 58 7.47 -4.90 -9.75
CA PHE A 58 6.08 -5.32 -9.55
C PHE A 58 5.71 -6.53 -10.42
N ASP A 59 5.09 -7.53 -9.78
CA ASP A 59 4.61 -8.76 -10.41
C ASP A 59 3.13 -8.60 -10.83
N ASP A 60 2.87 -8.54 -12.15
CA ASP A 60 1.54 -8.41 -12.73
C ASP A 60 1.00 -9.72 -13.33
N VAL A 61 1.52 -10.88 -12.93
CA VAL A 61 1.10 -12.19 -13.46
C VAL A 61 -0.41 -12.44 -13.35
N ASN A 62 -1.06 -11.81 -12.36
CA ASN A 62 -2.49 -11.92 -12.11
C ASN A 62 -3.34 -10.85 -12.83
N TRP A 63 -2.73 -9.98 -13.63
CA TRP A 63 -3.47 -8.99 -14.40
C TRP A 63 -4.10 -9.63 -15.65
N ASN A 64 -5.16 -9.00 -16.16
CA ASN A 64 -5.81 -9.47 -17.39
C ASN A 64 -4.91 -9.17 -18.59
N SER A 65 -5.03 -9.96 -19.66
CA SER A 65 -4.38 -9.67 -20.95
C SER A 65 -5.37 -9.11 -21.95
N GLY A 66 -4.99 -8.06 -22.69
CA GLY A 66 -5.82 -7.42 -23.71
C GLY A 66 -4.98 -6.61 -24.70
N ALA A 67 -5.60 -6.12 -25.78
CA ALA A 67 -4.95 -5.24 -26.75
C ALA A 67 -5.52 -3.82 -26.72
N LEU A 68 -4.66 -2.84 -26.99
CA LEU A 68 -5.07 -1.46 -27.29
C LEU A 68 -5.69 -1.40 -28.71
N PRO A 69 -6.53 -0.40 -29.04
CA PRO A 69 -7.18 0.54 -28.13
C PRO A 69 -8.13 -0.18 -27.16
N MET A 70 -8.15 0.23 -25.90
CA MET A 70 -9.05 -0.32 -24.88
C MET A 70 -9.88 0.75 -24.18
N GLY A 71 -11.01 0.36 -23.60
CA GLY A 71 -11.94 1.27 -22.93
C GLY A 71 -13.39 0.85 -23.17
N TYR A 72 -14.30 1.82 -23.26
CA TYR A 72 -15.71 1.57 -23.60
C TYR A 72 -16.37 2.78 -24.24
N SER A 73 -17.41 2.54 -25.06
CA SER A 73 -18.21 3.57 -25.73
C SER A 73 -17.47 4.48 -26.73
N ILE A 74 -16.18 4.26 -27.00
CA ILE A 74 -15.37 5.01 -28.00
C ILE A 74 -14.68 4.05 -28.97
N ASN A 75 -15.34 3.72 -30.07
CA ASN A 75 -14.84 2.77 -31.08
C ASN A 75 -13.80 3.39 -32.05
N PRO A 76 -12.91 2.59 -32.65
CA PRO A 76 -12.78 1.14 -32.49
C PRO A 76 -12.04 0.76 -31.19
N LEU A 77 -12.45 -0.35 -30.56
CA LEU A 77 -11.81 -0.93 -29.38
C LEU A 77 -11.42 -2.38 -29.68
N ALA A 78 -10.18 -2.75 -29.38
CA ALA A 78 -9.74 -4.13 -29.37
C ALA A 78 -10.14 -4.82 -28.06
N THR A 79 -10.11 -4.10 -26.93
CA THR A 79 -10.56 -4.60 -25.63
C THR A 79 -11.68 -3.72 -25.07
N ASN A 80 -12.88 -4.28 -24.91
CA ASN A 80 -14.04 -3.58 -24.36
C ASN A 80 -14.18 -3.86 -22.86
N LEU A 81 -14.11 -2.81 -22.05
CA LEU A 81 -14.14 -2.84 -20.59
C LEU A 81 -15.50 -2.43 -20.00
N SER A 82 -16.53 -2.28 -20.84
CA SER A 82 -17.83 -1.72 -20.41
C SER A 82 -18.47 -2.49 -19.25
N SER A 83 -18.44 -3.82 -19.28
CA SER A 83 -19.04 -4.65 -18.22
C SER A 83 -18.32 -4.54 -16.87
N LYS A 84 -17.04 -4.14 -16.87
CA LYS A 84 -16.21 -4.03 -15.66
C LYS A 84 -16.21 -2.61 -15.07
N LEU A 85 -16.36 -1.57 -15.92
CA LEU A 85 -16.09 -0.19 -15.52
C LEU A 85 -17.30 0.74 -15.58
N ASN A 86 -18.23 0.55 -16.52
CA ASN A 86 -19.34 1.48 -16.71
C ASN A 86 -20.32 1.46 -15.52
N ASN A 87 -20.50 2.60 -14.86
CA ASN A 87 -21.20 2.78 -13.58
C ASN A 87 -20.57 2.06 -12.37
N VAL A 88 -19.33 1.58 -12.49
CA VAL A 88 -18.66 0.79 -11.45
C VAL A 88 -17.40 1.52 -10.96
N SER A 89 -16.43 1.76 -11.84
CA SER A 89 -15.16 2.39 -11.51
C SER A 89 -14.74 3.39 -12.57
N PRO A 90 -14.12 4.52 -12.18
CA PRO A 90 -13.67 5.52 -13.12
C PRO A 90 -12.33 5.19 -13.78
N SER A 91 -11.60 4.15 -13.35
CA SER A 91 -10.21 3.98 -13.78
C SER A 91 -9.84 2.57 -14.22
N PHE A 92 -8.70 2.46 -14.89
CA PHE A 92 -7.99 1.21 -15.11
C PHE A 92 -6.49 1.48 -15.29
N TYR A 93 -5.71 0.42 -15.13
CA TYR A 93 -4.25 0.43 -15.15
C TYR A 93 -3.74 -0.47 -16.26
N VAL A 94 -2.63 -0.09 -16.88
CA VAL A 94 -1.99 -0.80 -17.98
C VAL A 94 -0.50 -0.91 -17.75
N ARG A 95 0.08 -2.08 -18.04
CA ARG A 95 1.51 -2.35 -18.05
C ARG A 95 1.92 -2.99 -19.38
N LYS A 96 3.08 -2.57 -19.90
CA LYS A 96 3.68 -3.09 -21.13
C LYS A 96 5.19 -3.19 -21.01
N THR A 97 5.72 -4.41 -21.03
CA THR A 97 7.15 -4.64 -21.19
C THR A 97 7.58 -4.49 -22.65
N PHE A 98 8.81 -4.03 -22.86
CA PHE A 98 9.45 -3.90 -24.17
C PHE A 98 10.97 -3.96 -24.01
N ASN A 99 11.68 -4.31 -25.08
CA ASN A 99 13.14 -4.36 -25.05
C ASN A 99 13.76 -3.13 -25.73
N ALA A 100 14.86 -2.64 -25.16
CA ALA A 100 15.77 -1.71 -25.80
C ALA A 100 17.17 -2.34 -25.91
N SER A 101 17.82 -2.18 -27.05
CA SER A 101 19.23 -2.49 -27.25
C SER A 101 20.13 -1.47 -26.52
N ASP A 102 21.40 -1.83 -26.28
CA ASP A 102 22.40 -0.92 -25.70
C ASP A 102 22.49 0.42 -26.45
N SER A 103 22.41 0.40 -27.79
CA SER A 103 22.42 1.63 -28.59
C SER A 103 21.17 2.48 -28.44
N GLU A 104 20.00 1.87 -28.23
CA GLU A 104 18.74 2.59 -28.02
C GLU A 104 18.70 3.16 -26.61
N ALA A 105 19.08 2.36 -25.61
CA ALA A 105 19.18 2.80 -24.22
C ALA A 105 20.26 3.86 -24.02
N GLY A 106 21.35 3.85 -24.77
CA GLY A 106 22.40 4.88 -24.72
C GLY A 106 22.16 6.12 -25.58
N SER A 107 20.99 6.25 -26.23
CA SER A 107 20.71 7.34 -27.18
C SER A 107 20.41 8.66 -26.47
N ASN A 108 21.00 9.77 -26.95
CA ASN A 108 20.72 11.13 -26.48
C ASN A 108 19.52 11.78 -27.22
N ARG A 109 18.58 10.94 -27.63
CA ARG A 109 17.40 11.32 -28.38
C ARG A 109 16.19 11.16 -27.50
N SER A 110 15.29 12.13 -27.56
CA SER A 110 14.11 12.16 -26.72
C SER A 110 13.17 10.99 -27.04
N VAL A 111 12.64 10.38 -25.99
CA VAL A 111 11.55 9.42 -26.11
C VAL A 111 10.25 10.20 -26.34
N VAL A 112 9.36 9.68 -27.18
CA VAL A 112 8.06 10.29 -27.47
C VAL A 112 6.95 9.30 -27.12
N LEU A 113 6.08 9.71 -26.19
CA LEU A 113 4.82 9.05 -25.89
C LEU A 113 3.73 9.63 -26.79
N THR A 114 3.21 8.80 -27.68
CA THR A 114 2.07 9.10 -28.54
C THR A 114 0.85 8.40 -27.96
N ILE A 115 -0.11 9.15 -27.40
CA ILE A 115 -1.22 8.62 -26.58
C ILE A 115 -2.58 9.18 -27.02
N ASN A 116 -3.59 8.31 -27.07
CA ASN A 116 -4.99 8.63 -27.30
C ASN A 116 -5.79 8.22 -26.07
N PHE A 117 -6.14 9.20 -25.26
CA PHE A 117 -6.90 9.02 -24.02
C PHE A 117 -8.16 9.88 -24.05
N ASN A 118 -9.16 9.52 -23.24
CA ASN A 118 -10.33 10.36 -23.06
C ASN A 118 -10.09 11.43 -21.99
N ASP A 119 -10.38 11.19 -20.72
CA ASP A 119 -10.39 12.28 -19.74
C ASP A 119 -9.06 12.56 -19.07
N GLY A 120 -8.47 11.59 -18.38
CA GLY A 120 -7.18 11.78 -17.73
C GLY A 120 -6.28 10.57 -17.79
N PHE A 121 -4.97 10.80 -17.74
CA PHE A 121 -3.97 9.76 -17.63
C PHE A 121 -2.74 10.20 -16.84
N ILE A 122 -2.00 9.22 -16.35
CA ILE A 122 -0.61 9.36 -15.89
C ILE A 122 0.19 8.20 -16.50
N ALA A 123 1.41 8.48 -16.98
CA ALA A 123 2.30 7.49 -17.58
C ALA A 123 3.67 7.49 -16.89
N TRP A 124 4.22 6.30 -16.72
CA TRP A 124 5.55 6.06 -16.16
C TRP A 124 6.39 5.18 -17.09
N VAL A 125 7.69 5.46 -17.17
CA VAL A 125 8.69 4.59 -17.81
C VAL A 125 9.72 4.22 -16.76
N ASN A 126 9.91 2.92 -16.52
CA ASN A 126 10.87 2.39 -15.52
C ASN A 126 10.74 3.07 -14.13
N GLY A 127 9.50 3.34 -13.72
CA GLY A 127 9.18 3.96 -12.43
C GLY A 127 9.30 5.48 -12.34
N VAL A 128 9.70 6.16 -13.41
CA VAL A 128 9.71 7.63 -13.48
C VAL A 128 8.40 8.12 -14.10
N GLU A 129 7.68 9.05 -13.45
CA GLU A 129 6.50 9.71 -14.06
C GLU A 129 6.97 10.57 -15.23
N VAL A 130 6.53 10.27 -16.45
CA VAL A 130 7.00 10.93 -17.68
C VAL A 130 5.97 11.86 -18.30
N ALA A 131 4.68 11.63 -18.06
CA ALA A 131 3.61 12.46 -18.58
C ALA A 131 2.30 12.29 -17.80
N ARG A 132 1.54 13.37 -17.64
CA ARG A 132 0.17 13.34 -17.12
C ARG A 132 -0.72 14.34 -17.83
N ALA A 133 -2.02 14.07 -17.86
CA ALA A 133 -3.02 15.05 -18.27
C ALA A 133 -4.29 14.92 -17.42
N ASN A 134 -4.83 16.05 -16.96
CA ASN A 134 -6.09 16.14 -16.18
C ASN A 134 -6.12 15.35 -14.85
N MET A 135 -4.95 14.97 -14.33
CA MET A 135 -4.83 14.17 -13.10
C MET A 135 -4.29 14.95 -11.90
N GLY A 136 -4.32 16.28 -11.90
CA GLY A 136 -3.85 17.08 -10.78
C GLY A 136 -2.36 17.45 -10.87
N ALA A 137 -1.76 17.82 -9.73
CA ALA A 137 -0.37 18.26 -9.64
C ALA A 137 0.62 17.11 -9.90
N ASP A 138 1.84 17.47 -10.32
CA ASP A 138 2.94 16.52 -10.47
C ASP A 138 3.18 15.70 -9.19
N LYS A 139 3.49 14.42 -9.36
CA LYS A 139 3.61 13.40 -8.30
C LYS A 139 2.39 13.21 -7.41
N ALA A 140 1.23 13.76 -7.80
CA ALA A 140 0.03 13.53 -7.01
C ALA A 140 -0.44 12.09 -7.14
N HIS A 141 -0.50 11.35 -6.01
CA HIS A 141 -1.13 10.04 -5.96
C HIS A 141 -2.61 10.15 -6.34
N ILE A 142 -3.06 9.26 -7.23
CA ILE A 142 -4.43 9.18 -7.68
C ILE A 142 -4.95 7.79 -7.38
N TYR A 143 -5.95 7.75 -6.49
CA TYR A 143 -6.62 6.51 -6.13
C TYR A 143 -7.45 5.96 -7.30
N HIS A 144 -7.68 4.65 -7.30
CA HIS A 144 -8.45 3.90 -8.28
C HIS A 144 -9.89 4.42 -8.42
N ASP A 145 -10.49 4.90 -7.32
CA ASP A 145 -11.85 5.44 -7.26
C ASP A 145 -11.91 6.95 -7.55
N GLN A 146 -10.76 7.58 -7.79
CA GLN A 146 -10.69 9.01 -8.06
C GLN A 146 -11.09 9.31 -9.51
N LEU A 147 -11.97 10.29 -9.68
CA LEU A 147 -12.29 10.84 -10.99
C LEU A 147 -11.13 11.72 -11.50
N SER A 148 -10.95 11.78 -12.82
CA SER A 148 -10.10 12.81 -13.41
C SER A 148 -10.60 14.21 -13.01
N TYR A 149 -9.69 15.18 -12.87
CA TYR A 149 -10.04 16.53 -12.44
C TYR A 149 -10.80 17.31 -13.51
N ARG A 150 -10.64 16.93 -14.78
CA ARG A 150 -11.23 17.61 -15.93
C ARG A 150 -11.62 16.57 -16.98
N PRO A 151 -12.83 16.66 -17.57
CA PRO A 151 -13.11 15.94 -18.80
C PRO A 151 -12.19 16.45 -19.91
N SER A 152 -11.85 15.60 -20.88
CA SER A 152 -11.28 16.12 -22.13
C SER A 152 -12.37 16.37 -23.16
N GLY A 153 -12.18 17.43 -23.94
CA GLY A 153 -13.00 17.70 -25.11
C GLY A 153 -12.53 16.96 -26.37
N LEU A 154 -11.50 16.11 -26.27
CA LEU A 154 -10.84 15.51 -27.42
C LEU A 154 -11.46 14.15 -27.71
N THR A 155 -12.44 14.14 -28.61
CA THR A 155 -13.29 12.98 -28.84
C THR A 155 -12.61 11.78 -29.51
N THR A 156 -11.34 11.81 -29.92
CA THR A 156 -10.62 10.64 -30.52
C THR A 156 -9.14 10.88 -30.92
N GLY A 157 -8.54 12.04 -30.64
CA GLY A 157 -7.23 12.42 -31.19
C GLY A 157 -6.02 11.92 -30.39
N THR A 158 -4.98 11.46 -31.09
CA THR A 158 -3.70 11.15 -30.48
C THR A 158 -2.91 12.43 -30.19
N GLN A 159 -2.19 12.46 -29.07
CA GLN A 159 -1.32 13.55 -28.63
C GLN A 159 0.10 13.04 -28.45
N ASN A 160 1.09 13.89 -28.70
CA ASN A 160 2.50 13.58 -28.51
C ASN A 160 3.02 14.32 -27.27
N PHE A 161 3.68 13.57 -26.40
CA PHE A 161 4.45 14.08 -25.28
C PHE A 161 5.91 13.76 -25.56
N ILE A 162 6.73 14.82 -25.68
CA ILE A 162 8.19 14.69 -25.74
C ILE A 162 8.66 14.51 -24.31
N LEU A 163 9.35 13.40 -24.06
CA LEU A 163 9.88 13.02 -22.76
C LEU A 163 11.38 13.36 -22.70
N GLU A 164 12.06 12.88 -21.66
CA GLU A 164 13.52 12.95 -21.53
C GLU A 164 14.24 12.08 -22.57
N ASP A 165 15.56 12.21 -22.63
CA ASP A 165 16.41 11.43 -23.53
C ASP A 165 16.36 9.93 -23.17
N ALA A 166 16.51 9.07 -24.17
CA ALA A 166 16.49 7.63 -23.99
C ALA A 166 17.54 7.16 -22.97
N SER A 167 18.71 7.81 -22.92
CA SER A 167 19.77 7.59 -21.92
C SER A 167 19.39 7.87 -20.48
N ASP A 168 18.37 8.70 -20.25
CA ASP A 168 17.89 9.04 -18.91
C ASP A 168 16.69 8.18 -18.49
N LEU A 169 15.98 7.55 -19.43
CA LEU A 169 14.74 6.80 -19.18
C LEU A 169 14.86 5.29 -19.36
N LEU A 170 15.72 4.81 -20.26
CA LEU A 170 15.76 3.42 -20.70
C LEU A 170 16.99 2.68 -20.15
N VAL A 171 16.85 1.38 -19.98
CA VAL A 171 17.95 0.46 -19.67
C VAL A 171 18.13 -0.55 -20.82
N GLU A 172 19.35 -1.06 -21.00
CA GLU A 172 19.58 -2.19 -21.90
C GLU A 172 18.76 -3.40 -21.44
N GLY A 173 18.05 -4.04 -22.37
CA GLY A 173 17.18 -5.18 -22.08
C GLY A 173 15.74 -4.77 -21.83
N GLU A 174 15.11 -5.37 -20.83
CA GLU A 174 13.68 -5.20 -20.56
C GLU A 174 13.39 -3.87 -19.84
N ASN A 175 12.39 -3.16 -20.35
CA ASN A 175 11.87 -1.90 -19.84
C ASN A 175 10.34 -2.02 -19.65
N ILE A 176 9.75 -1.14 -18.84
CA ILE A 176 8.32 -1.13 -18.56
C ILE A 176 7.69 0.25 -18.83
N LEU A 177 6.57 0.27 -19.57
CA LEU A 177 5.63 1.38 -19.65
C LEU A 177 4.41 1.06 -18.79
N ALA A 178 4.07 1.95 -17.87
CA ALA A 178 2.87 1.86 -17.04
C ALA A 178 1.97 3.07 -17.26
N ILE A 179 0.65 2.88 -17.35
CA ILE A 179 -0.33 3.96 -17.58
C ILE A 179 -1.56 3.76 -16.69
N GLN A 180 -1.92 4.79 -15.92
CA GLN A 180 -3.21 4.89 -15.24
C GLN A 180 -4.12 5.79 -16.07
N VAL A 181 -5.37 5.40 -16.26
CA VAL A 181 -6.37 6.17 -17.01
C VAL A 181 -7.61 6.35 -16.15
N ASN A 182 -8.13 7.58 -16.08
CA ASN A 182 -9.31 7.90 -15.29
C ASN A 182 -10.34 8.65 -16.13
N ASN A 183 -11.61 8.39 -15.81
CA ASN A 183 -12.78 9.03 -16.36
C ASN A 183 -13.19 10.22 -15.48
N SER A 184 -13.83 11.22 -16.06
CA SER A 184 -14.43 12.35 -15.34
C SER A 184 -15.81 12.03 -14.76
N ALA A 185 -16.43 10.92 -15.20
CA ALA A 185 -17.64 10.36 -14.63
C ALA A 185 -17.67 8.83 -14.76
N ILE A 186 -18.23 8.13 -13.76
CA ILE A 186 -18.35 6.66 -13.79
C ILE A 186 -19.28 6.14 -14.91
N ASN A 187 -20.19 6.98 -15.40
CA ASN A 187 -21.16 6.65 -16.45
C ASN A 187 -20.82 7.25 -17.83
N GLY A 188 -19.56 7.67 -18.01
CA GLY A 188 -19.09 8.36 -19.21
C GLY A 188 -18.67 7.43 -20.34
N ASN A 189 -17.55 7.75 -20.96
CA ASN A 189 -16.91 6.98 -22.02
C ASN A 189 -15.41 6.97 -21.78
N MET A 190 -14.68 5.99 -22.33
CA MET A 190 -13.28 5.82 -21.98
C MET A 190 -12.49 5.18 -23.10
N ARG A 191 -11.23 5.61 -23.23
CA ARG A 191 -10.30 5.11 -24.25
C ARG A 191 -8.86 5.26 -23.77
N LEU A 192 -8.04 4.29 -24.14
CA LEU A 192 -6.58 4.34 -24.17
C LEU A 192 -6.08 3.66 -25.45
N ASP A 193 -5.18 4.31 -26.17
CA ASP A 193 -4.23 3.71 -27.09
C ASP A 193 -2.91 4.45 -26.93
N ALA A 194 -1.78 3.76 -27.03
CA ALA A 194 -0.47 4.34 -26.74
C ALA A 194 0.63 3.65 -27.54
N SER A 195 1.62 4.45 -27.93
CA SER A 195 2.87 3.99 -28.54
C SER A 195 4.04 4.78 -27.98
N LEU A 196 5.20 4.14 -27.95
CA LEU A 196 6.46 4.71 -27.48
C LEU A 196 7.51 4.57 -28.58
N LYS A 197 8.26 5.64 -28.84
CA LYS A 197 9.32 5.66 -29.85
C LYS A 197 10.46 6.56 -29.42
N ILE A 198 11.64 6.37 -29.98
CA ILE A 198 12.75 7.34 -29.91
C ILE A 198 12.65 8.23 -31.14
N ASP A 199 12.60 9.56 -30.93
CA ASP A 199 12.60 10.53 -32.02
C ASP A 199 14.00 10.58 -32.64
N GLU A 200 14.18 9.87 -33.75
CA GLU A 200 15.48 9.67 -34.40
C GLU A 200 15.68 10.60 -35.60
N ALA A 201 16.93 10.80 -36.02
CA ALA A 201 17.21 11.60 -37.22
C ALA A 201 16.94 10.75 -38.47
N GLY A 202 15.66 10.56 -38.81
CA GLY A 202 15.24 9.76 -39.95
C GLY A 202 13.99 8.94 -39.67
N VAL A 203 14.16 7.65 -39.46
CA VAL A 203 13.07 6.73 -39.11
C VAL A 203 13.09 6.51 -37.61
N ASP A 204 12.00 6.89 -36.95
CA ASP A 204 11.85 6.68 -35.51
C ASP A 204 11.95 5.20 -35.14
N THR A 205 12.72 4.92 -34.11
CA THR A 205 12.75 3.59 -33.49
C THR A 205 11.49 3.40 -32.68
N VAL A 206 10.60 2.51 -33.12
CA VAL A 206 9.34 2.19 -32.41
C VAL A 206 9.61 1.12 -31.36
N LEU A 207 9.51 1.49 -30.09
CA LEU A 207 9.68 0.61 -28.93
C LEU A 207 8.36 -0.12 -28.60
N ILE A 208 7.25 0.60 -28.66
CA ILE A 208 5.89 0.06 -28.48
C ILE A 208 5.02 0.58 -29.61
N PRO A 209 4.50 -0.25 -30.52
CA PRO A 209 3.57 0.18 -31.56
C PRO A 209 2.15 0.40 -31.01
N LEU A 210 1.36 1.25 -31.68
CA LEU A 210 -0.08 1.39 -31.40
C LEU A 210 -0.79 0.04 -31.53
N GLY A 211 -1.83 -0.17 -30.71
CA GLY A 211 -2.58 -1.41 -30.71
C GLY A 211 -1.87 -2.62 -30.10
N SER A 212 -0.74 -2.39 -29.39
CA SER A 212 0.02 -3.46 -28.73
C SER A 212 -0.82 -4.25 -27.72
N PRO A 213 -0.55 -5.56 -27.54
CA PRO A 213 -1.06 -6.32 -26.40
C PRO A 213 -0.37 -5.84 -25.11
N VAL A 214 -1.13 -5.79 -24.03
CA VAL A 214 -0.76 -5.25 -22.71
C VAL A 214 -1.35 -6.10 -21.58
N SER A 215 -0.74 -6.00 -20.40
CA SER A 215 -1.36 -6.41 -19.13
C SER A 215 -2.23 -5.26 -18.61
N TYR A 216 -3.41 -5.55 -18.08
CA TYR A 216 -4.31 -4.53 -17.55
C TYR A 216 -5.12 -4.96 -16.31
N LEU A 217 -5.45 -3.98 -15.48
CA LEU A 217 -6.27 -4.13 -14.28
C LEU A 217 -7.40 -3.09 -14.29
N PRO A 218 -8.68 -3.50 -14.30
CA PRO A 218 -9.80 -2.59 -14.01
C PRO A 218 -9.62 -1.95 -12.62
N GLY A 219 -9.83 -0.64 -12.49
CA GLY A 219 -9.57 0.10 -11.24
C GLY A 219 -10.64 -0.08 -10.17
N LEU A 220 -10.99 -1.32 -9.86
CA LEU A 220 -11.90 -1.68 -8.77
C LEU A 220 -11.19 -1.59 -7.41
N ILE A 221 -9.85 -1.62 -7.43
CA ILE A 221 -8.92 -1.53 -6.30
C ILE A 221 -7.64 -0.80 -6.69
N GLU A 222 -6.84 -0.45 -5.69
CA GLU A 222 -5.46 -0.06 -5.91
C GLU A 222 -4.62 -1.24 -6.43
N PRO A 223 -3.68 -1.01 -7.36
CA PRO A 223 -2.70 -2.02 -7.70
C PRO A 223 -1.62 -2.04 -6.60
N SER A 224 -1.80 -2.89 -5.61
CA SER A 224 -0.81 -3.21 -4.58
C SER A 224 -0.17 -4.54 -4.91
N ALA A 225 1.17 -4.61 -4.86
CA ALA A 225 1.87 -5.87 -5.12
C ALA A 225 1.35 -6.93 -4.14
N ASN A 226 0.88 -8.04 -4.70
CA ASN A 226 0.54 -9.27 -3.99
C ASN A 226 -0.69 -9.24 -3.06
N LEU A 227 -1.52 -8.19 -3.11
CA LEU A 227 -2.91 -8.23 -2.61
C LEU A 227 -3.83 -8.00 -3.82
N PHE A 228 -3.96 -9.04 -4.62
CA PHE A 228 -5.10 -9.12 -5.52
C PHE A 228 -6.33 -9.39 -4.64
N GLU A 229 -7.39 -8.60 -4.83
CA GLU A 229 -8.67 -8.71 -4.12
C GLU A 229 -9.76 -9.26 -5.08
N PRO A 230 -9.80 -10.58 -5.34
CA PRO A 230 -10.77 -11.21 -6.24
C PRO A 230 -12.21 -10.94 -5.81
N ALA A 231 -12.42 -10.77 -4.50
CA ALA A 231 -13.73 -10.49 -3.93
C ALA A 231 -14.39 -9.26 -4.59
N LEU A 232 -13.59 -8.32 -5.10
CA LEU A 232 -14.08 -7.10 -5.76
C LEU A 232 -14.29 -7.24 -7.27
N LEU A 233 -13.78 -8.31 -7.90
CA LEU A 233 -14.11 -8.67 -9.29
C LEU A 233 -15.45 -9.40 -9.40
N ASP A 234 -15.86 -10.11 -8.33
CA ASP A 234 -17.05 -10.99 -8.34
C ASP A 234 -18.17 -10.56 -7.38
N ASN A 235 -17.95 -9.62 -6.45
CA ASN A 235 -18.97 -9.14 -5.52
C ASN A 235 -19.08 -7.60 -5.44
N PRO A 236 -20.08 -6.99 -6.09
CA PRO A 236 -20.31 -5.54 -6.05
C PRO A 236 -20.79 -5.00 -4.68
N ALA A 237 -21.04 -5.87 -3.68
CA ALA A 237 -21.43 -5.48 -2.33
C ALA A 237 -20.22 -5.24 -1.39
N LEU A 238 -19.03 -5.74 -1.73
CA LEU A 238 -17.83 -5.49 -0.94
C LEU A 238 -17.36 -4.06 -1.23
N LYS A 239 -17.62 -3.15 -0.30
CA LYS A 239 -17.28 -1.74 -0.42
C LYS A 239 -15.86 -1.49 0.06
N ASN A 240 -14.85 -1.75 -0.78
CA ASN A 240 -13.50 -1.20 -0.59
C ASN A 240 -12.92 -1.59 0.78
N GLU A 241 -12.94 -2.89 1.08
CA GLU A 241 -12.17 -3.50 2.15
C GLU A 241 -11.23 -4.51 1.51
N SER A 242 -9.97 -4.44 1.86
CA SER A 242 -8.97 -5.44 1.54
C SER A 242 -9.23 -6.70 2.38
N SER A 243 -8.99 -7.88 1.80
CA SER A 243 -9.25 -9.18 2.40
C SER A 243 -8.07 -9.58 3.28
N ASP A 244 -8.39 -10.14 4.43
CA ASP A 244 -7.42 -10.91 5.19
C ASP A 244 -7.14 -12.20 4.41
N TRP A 245 -5.94 -12.75 4.53
CA TRP A 245 -5.63 -14.00 3.84
C TRP A 245 -4.75 -14.92 4.68
N ILE A 246 -4.87 -16.20 4.36
CA ILE A 246 -4.14 -17.32 4.93
C ILE A 246 -3.53 -18.09 3.77
N GLU A 247 -2.24 -18.36 3.85
CA GLU A 247 -1.56 -19.23 2.91
C GLU A 247 -1.21 -20.57 3.53
N LEU A 248 -1.46 -21.64 2.79
CA LEU A 248 -0.98 -22.97 3.08
C LEU A 248 0.20 -23.32 2.18
N TYR A 249 1.19 -24.02 2.73
CA TYR A 249 2.33 -24.55 1.99
C TYR A 249 2.40 -26.07 2.13
N ASN A 250 2.56 -26.77 1.02
CA ASN A 250 2.84 -28.21 1.03
C ASN A 250 4.37 -28.46 1.06
N ASN A 251 4.91 -28.74 2.25
CA ASN A 251 6.30 -29.09 2.46
C ASN A 251 6.61 -30.59 2.26
N GLY A 252 5.59 -31.38 1.92
CA GLY A 252 5.69 -32.80 1.67
C GLY A 252 6.21 -33.14 0.26
N PRO A 253 6.61 -34.41 0.03
CA PRO A 253 7.17 -34.86 -1.24
C PRO A 253 6.12 -35.13 -2.33
N GLY A 254 4.83 -35.03 -2.02
CA GLY A 254 3.73 -35.39 -2.93
C GLY A 254 2.53 -34.45 -2.81
N ALA A 255 1.62 -34.53 -3.78
CA ALA A 255 0.40 -33.74 -3.75
C ALA A 255 -0.56 -34.21 -2.65
N VAL A 256 -1.20 -33.26 -1.96
CA VAL A 256 -2.15 -33.50 -0.86
C VAL A 256 -3.53 -33.02 -1.28
N SER A 257 -4.54 -33.90 -1.15
CA SER A 257 -5.94 -33.53 -1.32
C SER A 257 -6.53 -33.02 -0.01
N LEU A 258 -7.17 -31.86 -0.07
CA LEU A 258 -7.82 -31.21 1.08
C LEU A 258 -9.31 -31.57 1.18
N ASN A 259 -9.76 -32.64 0.54
CA ASN A 259 -11.17 -33.03 0.57
C ASN A 259 -11.62 -33.34 2.00
N GLY A 260 -12.64 -32.62 2.47
CA GLY A 260 -13.16 -32.75 3.83
C GLY A 260 -12.31 -32.10 4.91
N TRP A 261 -11.16 -31.51 4.57
CA TRP A 261 -10.38 -30.71 5.51
C TRP A 261 -11.14 -29.44 5.88
N THR A 262 -10.80 -28.88 7.04
CA THR A 262 -11.42 -27.67 7.55
C THR A 262 -10.39 -26.64 8.02
N LEU A 263 -10.78 -25.37 7.95
CA LEU A 263 -10.04 -24.20 8.44
C LEU A 263 -10.93 -23.44 9.43
N THR A 264 -10.34 -22.86 10.47
CA THR A 264 -11.09 -22.08 11.46
C THR A 264 -10.23 -21.00 12.11
N ASP A 265 -10.86 -19.90 12.53
CA ASP A 265 -10.32 -18.86 13.40
C ASP A 265 -10.72 -19.01 14.89
N ASP A 266 -11.47 -20.05 15.24
CA ASP A 266 -11.99 -20.33 16.57
C ASP A 266 -11.46 -21.68 17.09
N GLU A 267 -10.75 -21.66 18.22
CA GLU A 267 -10.19 -22.88 18.82
C GLU A 267 -11.26 -23.88 19.29
N ASP A 268 -12.49 -23.41 19.52
CA ASP A 268 -13.64 -24.19 19.94
C ASP A 268 -14.49 -24.73 18.77
N GLU A 269 -14.29 -24.24 17.53
CA GLU A 269 -15.05 -24.62 16.33
C GLU A 269 -14.17 -25.21 15.20
N LYS A 270 -13.80 -26.48 15.32
CA LYS A 270 -12.84 -27.12 14.40
C LYS A 270 -13.33 -27.26 12.93
N ASP A 271 -14.63 -27.15 12.69
CA ASP A 271 -15.28 -27.41 11.40
C ASP A 271 -15.97 -26.18 10.78
N GLN A 272 -15.54 -24.97 11.18
CA GLN A 272 -16.11 -23.69 10.76
C GLN A 272 -16.17 -23.48 9.23
N TRP A 273 -15.07 -23.75 8.51
CA TRP A 273 -15.01 -23.68 7.05
C TRP A 273 -14.45 -24.96 6.44
N THR A 274 -15.13 -25.55 5.46
CA THR A 274 -14.70 -26.78 4.78
C THR A 274 -14.15 -26.47 3.38
N PHE A 275 -13.00 -27.05 3.04
CA PHE A 275 -12.42 -26.91 1.71
C PHE A 275 -13.34 -27.49 0.61
N PRO A 276 -13.50 -26.81 -0.54
CA PRO A 276 -14.28 -27.35 -1.65
C PRO A 276 -13.73 -28.69 -2.14
N ASN A 277 -14.63 -29.60 -2.52
CA ASN A 277 -14.22 -30.90 -3.05
C ASN A 277 -13.43 -30.73 -4.37
N GLY A 278 -12.29 -31.42 -4.46
CA GLY A 278 -11.34 -31.30 -5.56
C GLY A 278 -10.13 -30.41 -5.25
N THR A 279 -10.10 -29.76 -4.09
CA THR A 279 -8.94 -28.93 -3.70
C THR A 279 -7.70 -29.80 -3.48
N LEU A 280 -6.59 -29.40 -4.11
CA LEU A 280 -5.30 -30.10 -4.13
C LEU A 280 -4.18 -29.08 -4.00
N ILE A 281 -3.13 -29.41 -3.24
CA ILE A 281 -1.86 -28.68 -3.24
C ILE A 281 -0.75 -29.63 -3.68
N GLY A 282 -0.03 -29.33 -4.76
CA GLY A 282 1.13 -30.08 -5.22
C GLY A 282 2.32 -29.97 -4.28
N ALA A 283 3.32 -30.85 -4.43
CA ALA A 283 4.53 -30.79 -3.61
C ALA A 283 5.29 -29.47 -3.86
N GLY A 284 5.59 -28.72 -2.79
CA GLY A 284 6.23 -27.42 -2.86
C GLY A 284 5.33 -26.28 -3.36
N GLU A 285 4.02 -26.51 -3.54
CA GLU A 285 3.07 -25.48 -3.95
C GLU A 285 2.44 -24.77 -2.74
N TYR A 286 1.91 -23.58 -3.01
CA TYR A 286 1.23 -22.72 -2.08
C TYR A 286 -0.25 -22.57 -2.46
N LEU A 287 -1.12 -22.42 -1.46
CA LEU A 287 -2.55 -22.16 -1.66
C LEU A 287 -2.97 -20.98 -0.80
N ILE A 288 -3.51 -19.95 -1.44
CA ILE A 288 -4.00 -18.74 -0.78
C ILE A 288 -5.52 -18.86 -0.58
N ILE A 289 -5.97 -18.57 0.64
CA ILE A 289 -7.37 -18.54 1.07
C ILE A 289 -7.64 -17.15 1.62
N LEU A 290 -8.70 -16.51 1.13
CA LEU A 290 -9.17 -15.23 1.63
C LEU A 290 -10.10 -15.46 2.82
N ALA A 291 -9.84 -14.79 3.94
CA ALA A 291 -10.70 -14.75 5.11
C ALA A 291 -11.51 -13.45 5.07
N ASP A 292 -12.50 -13.40 4.17
CA ASP A 292 -13.29 -12.21 3.88
C ASP A 292 -14.78 -12.32 4.26
N ASN A 293 -15.20 -13.48 4.79
CA ASN A 293 -16.54 -13.77 5.27
C ASN A 293 -17.67 -13.37 4.27
N PRO A 294 -17.72 -14.00 3.09
CA PRO A 294 -18.78 -13.71 2.14
C PRO A 294 -20.13 -14.26 2.62
N ASP A 295 -21.22 -13.54 2.34
CA ASP A 295 -22.58 -13.98 2.68
C ASP A 295 -22.94 -15.35 2.07
N ASN A 296 -22.34 -15.70 0.93
CA ASN A 296 -22.53 -16.97 0.23
C ASN A 296 -21.22 -17.42 -0.44
N PRO A 297 -21.00 -18.73 -0.64
CA PRO A 297 -19.86 -19.24 -1.40
C PRO A 297 -19.79 -18.64 -2.81
N ILE A 298 -18.62 -18.15 -3.20
CA ILE A 298 -18.40 -17.53 -4.52
C ILE A 298 -17.99 -18.62 -5.51
N THR A 299 -18.87 -18.89 -6.48
CA THR A 299 -18.64 -19.95 -7.49
C THR A 299 -17.77 -19.43 -8.64
N GLY A 300 -16.70 -20.15 -8.97
CA GLY A 300 -15.80 -19.79 -10.07
C GLY A 300 -14.76 -18.72 -9.69
N ALA A 301 -14.66 -18.38 -8.40
CA ALA A 301 -13.62 -17.50 -7.90
C ALA A 301 -12.23 -18.07 -8.18
N THR A 302 -11.29 -17.18 -8.45
CA THR A 302 -9.87 -17.54 -8.67
C THR A 302 -9.22 -18.04 -7.37
N TYR A 303 -9.68 -17.53 -6.22
CA TYR A 303 -9.18 -17.89 -4.89
C TYR A 303 -10.31 -18.50 -4.07
N LEU A 304 -9.94 -19.22 -3.01
CA LEU A 304 -10.89 -19.74 -2.05
C LEU A 304 -11.27 -18.63 -1.06
N HIS A 305 -12.54 -18.60 -0.66
CA HIS A 305 -13.08 -17.63 0.30
C HIS A 305 -13.65 -18.36 1.52
N ALA A 306 -13.04 -18.11 2.67
CA ALA A 306 -13.47 -18.59 3.97
C ALA A 306 -14.63 -17.74 4.51
N ASN A 307 -15.54 -18.38 5.23
CA ASN A 307 -16.73 -17.76 5.83
C ASN A 307 -16.45 -17.07 7.17
N PHE A 308 -15.22 -16.60 7.38
CA PHE A 308 -14.78 -15.88 8.58
C PHE A 308 -13.74 -14.80 8.18
N LYS A 309 -13.42 -13.89 9.12
CA LYS A 309 -12.44 -12.81 8.95
C LYS A 309 -11.42 -12.84 10.08
N LEU A 310 -10.21 -12.37 9.82
CA LEU A 310 -9.16 -12.34 10.84
C LEU A 310 -9.15 -11.02 11.60
N SER A 311 -8.93 -11.09 12.91
CA SER A 311 -8.76 -9.93 13.78
C SER A 311 -7.34 -9.39 13.67
N SER A 312 -7.21 -8.11 13.32
CA SER A 312 -5.93 -7.38 13.44
C SER A 312 -5.36 -7.39 14.87
N GLY A 313 -6.15 -7.73 15.89
CA GLY A 313 -5.71 -7.88 17.28
C GLY A 313 -4.97 -9.19 17.58
N GLY A 314 -5.10 -10.19 16.69
CA GLY A 314 -4.61 -11.55 16.89
C GLY A 314 -5.75 -12.55 17.10
N ASP A 315 -5.76 -13.65 16.35
CA ASP A 315 -6.73 -14.77 16.45
C ASP A 315 -6.06 -16.14 16.40
N PHE A 316 -6.82 -17.18 16.73
CA PHE A 316 -6.43 -18.55 16.44
C PHE A 316 -6.53 -18.80 14.92
N VAL A 317 -5.69 -19.69 14.38
CA VAL A 317 -5.92 -20.27 13.05
C VAL A 317 -5.56 -21.74 13.12
N GLY A 318 -6.51 -22.60 12.78
CA GLY A 318 -6.35 -24.06 12.81
C GLY A 318 -6.75 -24.71 11.49
N LEU A 319 -5.91 -25.64 11.04
CA LEU A 319 -6.13 -26.50 9.88
C LEU A 319 -6.31 -27.95 10.35
N TYR A 320 -7.42 -28.57 9.99
CA TYR A 320 -7.76 -29.94 10.37
C TYR A 320 -7.97 -30.82 9.13
N ASP A 321 -7.58 -32.09 9.22
CA ASP A 321 -7.78 -33.04 8.13
C ASP A 321 -9.24 -33.54 8.05
N GLY A 322 -9.56 -34.31 7.01
CA GLY A 322 -10.90 -34.88 6.81
C GLY A 322 -11.36 -35.89 7.88
N GLY A 323 -10.47 -36.29 8.80
CA GLY A 323 -10.80 -37.07 9.99
C GLY A 323 -11.01 -36.22 11.24
N GLY A 324 -10.80 -34.90 11.15
CA GLY A 324 -10.87 -33.95 12.26
C GLY A 324 -9.59 -33.87 13.11
N ALA A 325 -8.47 -34.44 12.65
CA ALA A 325 -7.19 -34.32 13.33
C ALA A 325 -6.52 -32.99 13.00
N LEU A 326 -5.90 -32.35 14.00
CA LEU A 326 -5.17 -31.10 13.81
C LEU A 326 -3.91 -31.36 12.96
N VAL A 327 -3.79 -30.65 11.84
CA VAL A 327 -2.65 -30.73 10.92
C VAL A 327 -1.65 -29.61 11.20
N SER A 328 -2.15 -28.37 11.31
CA SER A 328 -1.36 -27.17 11.53
C SER A 328 -2.17 -26.15 12.31
N SER A 329 -1.51 -25.37 13.17
CA SER A 329 -2.12 -24.21 13.81
C SER A 329 -1.09 -23.16 14.18
N ILE A 330 -1.54 -21.91 14.31
CA ILE A 330 -0.77 -20.85 14.93
C ILE A 330 -1.17 -20.78 16.41
N VAL A 331 -0.26 -21.19 17.30
CA VAL A 331 -0.55 -21.31 18.74
C VAL A 331 0.15 -20.24 19.59
N PRO A 332 -0.50 -19.73 20.66
CA PRO A 332 -1.91 -19.92 21.00
C PRO A 332 -2.86 -19.14 20.06
N ILE A 333 -2.40 -17.99 19.56
CA ILE A 333 -3.00 -17.14 18.53
C ILE A 333 -1.86 -16.42 17.79
N PHE A 334 -2.08 -15.94 16.58
CA PHE A 334 -1.12 -15.00 15.98
C PHE A 334 -1.17 -13.66 16.74
N PRO A 335 -0.05 -12.93 16.84
CA PRO A 335 -0.03 -11.66 17.58
C PRO A 335 -0.74 -10.55 16.81
N LYS A 336 -0.92 -9.39 17.44
CA LYS A 336 -1.41 -8.17 16.79
C LYS A 336 -0.70 -7.94 15.45
N GLN A 337 -1.46 -7.73 14.39
CA GLN A 337 -0.94 -7.49 13.06
C GLN A 337 -0.67 -6.00 12.83
N PHE A 338 0.27 -5.71 11.92
CA PHE A 338 0.66 -4.35 11.56
C PHE A 338 0.49 -4.14 10.07
N ALA A 339 -0.03 -2.97 9.68
CA ALA A 339 -0.26 -2.65 8.28
C ALA A 339 0.99 -2.92 7.44
N ASN A 340 0.79 -3.52 6.27
CA ASN A 340 1.82 -3.88 5.30
C ASN A 340 2.84 -4.93 5.77
N HIS A 341 2.59 -5.62 6.87
CA HIS A 341 3.42 -6.74 7.34
C HIS A 341 2.57 -8.01 7.38
N SER A 342 3.22 -9.14 7.15
CA SER A 342 2.64 -10.47 7.35
C SER A 342 3.25 -11.16 8.56
N TYR A 343 2.64 -12.28 8.95
CA TYR A 343 3.14 -13.14 10.01
C TYR A 343 3.11 -14.59 9.53
N GLY A 344 4.20 -15.33 9.72
CA GLY A 344 4.33 -16.66 9.10
C GLY A 344 5.59 -17.41 9.52
N HIS A 345 5.82 -18.57 8.90
CA HIS A 345 6.98 -19.42 9.16
C HIS A 345 8.28 -18.79 8.66
N ASP A 346 9.32 -18.86 9.51
CA ASP A 346 10.67 -18.31 9.23
C ASP A 346 11.60 -19.28 8.47
N GLY A 347 11.12 -20.46 8.10
CA GLY A 347 11.91 -21.52 7.46
C GLY A 347 12.78 -22.34 8.43
N GLU A 348 12.94 -21.91 9.68
CA GLU A 348 13.70 -22.60 10.73
C GLU A 348 12.80 -23.33 11.76
N GLY A 349 11.48 -23.26 11.56
CA GLY A 349 10.47 -23.87 12.42
C GLY A 349 9.89 -22.92 13.47
N GLY A 350 10.23 -21.63 13.40
CA GLY A 350 9.61 -20.56 14.16
C GLY A 350 8.51 -19.85 13.39
N LEU A 351 7.98 -18.80 14.02
CA LEU A 351 7.06 -17.83 13.41
C LEU A 351 7.61 -16.43 13.63
N ALA A 352 7.51 -15.57 12.63
CA ALA A 352 8.03 -14.21 12.64
C ALA A 352 7.14 -13.26 11.84
N TYR A 353 7.37 -11.96 12.01
CA TYR A 353 6.81 -10.96 11.11
C TYR A 353 7.68 -10.83 9.86
N PHE A 354 7.11 -10.38 8.74
CA PHE A 354 7.87 -10.03 7.53
C PHE A 354 7.50 -8.62 7.05
N ASP A 355 8.49 -7.89 6.51
CA ASP A 355 8.30 -6.51 6.02
C ASP A 355 7.57 -6.45 4.68
N VAL A 356 7.68 -7.53 3.88
CA VAL A 356 7.03 -7.68 2.59
C VAL A 356 6.29 -9.01 2.59
N PRO A 357 4.95 -9.02 2.49
CA PRO A 357 4.19 -10.25 2.36
C PRO A 357 4.54 -11.03 1.07
N THR A 358 4.60 -12.35 1.14
CA THR A 358 5.12 -13.23 0.08
C THR A 358 4.13 -14.28 -0.46
N PRO A 359 2.86 -13.95 -0.72
CA PRO A 359 1.90 -14.95 -1.17
C PRO A 359 2.33 -15.60 -2.51
N GLY A 360 2.23 -16.91 -2.54
CA GLY A 360 2.65 -17.81 -3.60
C GLY A 360 4.16 -18.11 -3.64
N LYS A 361 4.94 -17.60 -2.67
CA LYS A 361 6.41 -17.64 -2.66
C LYS A 361 6.94 -17.95 -1.27
N GLU A 362 8.24 -18.24 -1.18
CA GLU A 362 8.91 -18.48 0.09
C GLU A 362 9.03 -17.18 0.91
N ASN A 363 8.70 -17.26 2.20
CA ASN A 363 8.86 -16.16 3.14
C ASN A 363 10.34 -15.78 3.29
N ALA A 364 10.65 -14.49 3.27
CA ALA A 364 12.03 -14.00 3.35
C ALA A 364 12.17 -12.78 4.26
N GLY A 365 13.29 -12.71 4.98
CA GLY A 365 13.61 -11.57 5.86
C GLY A 365 12.75 -11.51 7.12
N PRO A 366 12.78 -12.53 7.99
CA PRO A 366 12.02 -12.52 9.24
C PRO A 366 12.48 -11.37 10.14
N LEU A 367 11.50 -10.68 10.73
CA LEU A 367 11.67 -9.61 11.69
C LEU A 367 11.53 -10.15 13.11
N ILE A 368 12.37 -9.63 14.01
CA ILE A 368 12.45 -10.09 15.40
C ILE A 368 11.27 -9.58 16.23
N GLY A 369 10.66 -8.47 15.83
CA GLY A 369 9.51 -7.88 16.52
C GLY A 369 9.31 -6.42 16.13
N LYS A 370 8.66 -5.65 17.00
CA LYS A 370 8.41 -4.22 16.80
C LYS A 370 9.12 -3.38 17.85
N VAL A 371 9.72 -2.27 17.40
CA VAL A 371 10.37 -1.29 18.28
C VAL A 371 9.33 -0.48 19.06
N ASP A 372 9.61 -0.23 20.34
CA ASP A 372 8.80 0.63 21.19
C ASP A 372 8.89 2.09 20.76
N ALA A 373 7.74 2.76 20.67
CA ALA A 373 7.67 4.18 20.32
C ALA A 373 8.46 5.03 21.33
N PRO A 374 9.17 6.08 20.87
CA PRO A 374 9.88 6.97 21.77
C PRO A 374 8.96 7.51 22.86
N ASP A 375 9.39 7.48 24.11
CA ASP A 375 8.72 8.14 25.21
C ASP A 375 9.33 9.52 25.47
N PHE A 376 8.46 10.49 25.73
CA PHE A 376 8.84 11.86 26.02
C PHE A 376 8.64 12.08 27.52
N ASP A 377 9.70 12.50 28.21
CA ASP A 377 9.61 12.86 29.63
C ASP A 377 8.65 14.03 29.91
N ASN A 378 8.44 14.89 28.90
CA ASN A 378 7.56 16.04 28.93
C ASN A 378 6.39 15.86 27.96
N LYS A 379 5.17 16.13 28.43
CA LYS A 379 3.97 16.16 27.57
C LYS A 379 3.97 17.41 26.69
N GLY A 380 3.48 17.29 25.46
CA GLY A 380 3.17 18.47 24.63
C GLY A 380 2.17 19.41 25.32
N GLY A 381 2.29 20.71 25.09
CA GLY A 381 1.46 21.73 25.73
C GLY A 381 2.13 23.10 25.84
N PHE A 382 1.52 23.96 26.67
CA PHE A 382 2.00 25.32 26.93
C PHE A 382 3.00 25.35 28.09
N TYR A 383 4.06 26.14 27.93
CA TYR A 383 5.10 26.33 28.93
C TYR A 383 5.41 27.80 29.14
N ASP A 384 5.64 28.20 30.39
CA ASP A 384 5.98 29.58 30.77
C ASP A 384 7.46 29.93 30.55
N GLY A 385 8.31 28.94 30.32
CA GLY A 385 9.74 29.11 30.11
C GLY A 385 10.35 27.97 29.29
N PRO A 386 11.65 28.04 28.98
CA PRO A 386 12.34 26.96 28.27
C PRO A 386 12.16 25.60 28.94
N VAL A 387 12.10 24.55 28.13
CA VAL A 387 11.96 23.15 28.58
C VAL A 387 13.06 22.30 27.94
N THR A 388 13.59 21.34 28.69
CA THR A 388 14.50 20.32 28.15
C THR A 388 13.73 19.01 28.03
N VAL A 389 13.69 18.43 26.83
CA VAL A 389 12.93 17.22 26.52
C VAL A 389 13.88 16.05 26.31
N THR A 390 13.63 14.98 27.04
CA THR A 390 14.35 13.71 26.94
C THR A 390 13.51 12.68 26.21
N LEU A 391 14.11 12.01 25.23
CA LEU A 391 13.48 10.89 24.50
C LEU A 391 14.13 9.58 24.94
N THR A 392 13.32 8.55 25.17
CA THR A 392 13.80 7.20 25.48
C THR A 392 13.03 6.15 24.70
N SER A 393 13.60 4.97 24.49
CA SER A 393 12.85 3.81 23.98
C SER A 393 13.08 2.65 24.95
N GLN A 394 12.04 1.85 25.18
CA GLN A 394 12.15 0.65 26.00
C GLN A 394 12.86 -0.49 25.25
N THR A 395 12.99 -0.38 23.92
CA THR A 395 13.77 -1.31 23.10
C THR A 395 15.26 -0.96 23.20
N PRO A 396 16.09 -1.80 23.85
CA PRO A 396 17.51 -1.52 24.03
C PRO A 396 18.24 -1.45 22.68
N GLY A 397 19.10 -0.44 22.50
CA GLY A 397 19.87 -0.26 21.26
C GLY A 397 19.11 0.39 20.11
N ALA A 398 17.82 0.72 20.27
CA ALA A 398 17.06 1.41 19.24
C ALA A 398 17.60 2.83 18.98
N LEU A 399 17.78 3.16 17.71
CA LEU A 399 18.07 4.51 17.23
C LEU A 399 16.79 5.33 17.26
N ILE A 400 16.76 6.40 18.05
CA ILE A 400 15.66 7.37 18.01
C ILE A 400 16.04 8.46 17.01
N ARG A 401 15.16 8.73 16.03
CA ARG A 401 15.25 9.88 15.14
C ARG A 401 14.05 10.79 15.32
N TYR A 402 14.24 12.08 15.05
CA TYR A 402 13.18 13.07 15.15
C TYR A 402 13.22 14.11 14.04
N THR A 403 12.08 14.72 13.77
CA THR A 403 11.91 15.85 12.84
C THR A 403 11.27 17.02 13.58
N THR A 404 11.53 18.23 13.08
CA THR A 404 11.00 19.49 13.65
C THR A 404 10.12 20.28 12.69
N ASP A 405 9.99 19.80 11.45
CA ASP A 405 9.28 20.43 10.34
C ASP A 405 7.90 19.81 10.06
N GLY A 406 7.54 18.76 10.80
CA GLY A 406 6.26 18.06 10.67
C GLY A 406 6.31 16.82 9.77
N THR A 407 7.41 16.58 9.05
CA THR A 407 7.61 15.37 8.23
C THR A 407 7.73 14.12 9.10
N GLU A 408 7.47 12.93 8.55
CA GLU A 408 7.67 11.67 9.27
C GLU A 408 9.17 11.35 9.42
N PRO A 409 9.68 11.07 10.63
CA PRO A 409 11.05 10.59 10.78
C PRO A 409 11.20 9.21 10.12
N THR A 410 12.18 9.06 9.24
CA THR A 410 12.60 7.82 8.58
C THR A 410 14.09 7.59 8.80
N LEU A 411 14.69 6.52 8.27
CA LEU A 411 16.15 6.34 8.29
C LEU A 411 16.90 7.37 7.42
N ASP A 412 16.21 7.98 6.44
CA ASP A 412 16.78 8.98 5.54
C ASP A 412 16.30 10.42 5.83
N ASN A 413 15.22 10.56 6.61
CA ASN A 413 14.63 11.86 6.97
C ASN A 413 14.63 12.10 8.48
N GLY A 414 15.25 13.21 8.91
CA GLY A 414 15.31 13.63 10.31
C GLY A 414 16.71 13.63 10.91
N SER A 415 16.79 13.87 12.21
CA SER A 415 18.02 13.95 12.99
C SER A 415 18.08 12.86 14.06
N ASP A 416 19.27 12.33 14.32
CA ASP A 416 19.48 11.35 15.38
C ASP A 416 19.38 12.02 16.75
N TYR A 417 18.60 11.42 17.65
CA TYR A 417 18.50 11.88 19.03
C TYR A 417 19.67 11.34 19.85
N THR A 418 20.66 12.21 20.09
CA THR A 418 21.87 11.88 20.85
C THR A 418 22.01 12.66 22.16
N ILE A 419 21.31 13.80 22.27
CA ILE A 419 21.29 14.66 23.46
C ILE A 419 19.88 15.23 23.71
N PRO A 420 19.52 15.57 24.96
CA PRO A 420 18.24 16.21 25.26
C PRO A 420 17.96 17.48 24.44
N LEU A 421 16.71 17.64 24.01
CA LEU A 421 16.27 18.77 23.19
C LEU A 421 16.00 19.98 24.08
N ALA A 422 16.84 21.01 24.00
CA ALA A 422 16.63 22.27 24.71
C ALA A 422 15.70 23.20 23.91
N LEU A 423 14.41 23.23 24.28
CA LEU A 423 13.37 24.01 23.60
C LEU A 423 13.19 25.37 24.29
N SER A 424 13.48 26.45 23.55
CA SER A 424 13.23 27.83 23.97
C SER A 424 12.12 28.47 23.14
N ILE A 425 11.69 29.68 23.49
CA ILE A 425 10.71 30.43 22.68
C ILE A 425 11.21 30.57 21.24
N VAL A 426 10.39 30.19 20.26
CA VAL A 426 10.63 30.52 18.84
C VAL A 426 10.07 31.91 18.58
N THR A 427 8.75 32.05 18.76
CA THR A 427 8.03 33.33 18.85
C THR A 427 6.84 33.15 19.79
N ASN A 428 6.13 34.24 20.14
CA ASN A 428 4.90 34.17 20.94
C ASN A 428 3.68 33.59 20.18
N ARG A 429 3.88 33.09 18.95
CA ARG A 429 2.84 32.48 18.09
C ARG A 429 3.30 31.19 17.39
N LYS A 430 4.56 30.78 17.56
CA LYS A 430 5.14 29.59 16.93
C LYS A 430 5.69 28.66 18.01
N GLY A 431 5.25 27.40 17.97
CA GLY A 431 5.76 26.32 18.81
C GLY A 431 6.78 25.44 18.09
N HIS A 432 7.32 24.49 18.84
CA HIS A 432 8.07 23.35 18.31
C HIS A 432 7.13 22.19 18.07
N VAL A 433 7.20 21.55 16.91
CA VAL A 433 6.55 20.25 16.66
C VAL A 433 7.67 19.23 16.63
N ILE A 434 7.67 18.29 17.56
CA ILE A 434 8.65 17.21 17.59
C ILE A 434 7.91 15.92 17.24
N ARG A 435 8.27 15.32 16.12
CA ARG A 435 7.85 13.96 15.74
C ARG A 435 9.05 13.06 15.92
N ALA A 436 8.90 11.96 16.65
CA ALA A 436 10.00 11.03 16.92
C ALA A 436 9.58 9.59 16.60
N ARG A 437 10.53 8.82 16.07
CA ARG A 437 10.39 7.39 15.78
C ARG A 437 11.65 6.65 16.20
N ALA A 438 11.51 5.41 16.62
CA ALA A 438 12.61 4.54 16.96
C ALA A 438 12.77 3.42 15.92
N PHE A 439 14.03 3.10 15.61
CA PHE A 439 14.45 2.13 14.60
C PHE A 439 15.43 1.15 15.22
N LEU A 440 15.37 -0.10 14.77
CA LEU A 440 16.36 -1.11 15.07
C LEU A 440 16.39 -2.07 13.87
N ASP A 441 17.59 -2.40 13.40
CA ASP A 441 17.76 -3.28 12.26
C ASP A 441 17.17 -4.67 12.55
N GLY A 442 16.45 -5.24 11.58
CA GLY A 442 15.68 -6.49 11.76
C GLY A 442 14.39 -6.37 12.58
N TYR A 443 13.91 -5.15 12.88
CA TYR A 443 12.64 -4.92 13.57
C TYR A 443 11.68 -4.04 12.77
N ILE A 444 10.39 -4.24 12.99
CA ILE A 444 9.35 -3.28 12.59
C ILE A 444 9.59 -1.98 13.34
N GLN A 445 9.78 -0.90 12.59
CA GLN A 445 9.90 0.46 13.14
C GLN A 445 8.73 0.83 14.07
N SER A 446 9.02 1.67 15.07
CA SER A 446 8.03 2.06 16.05
C SER A 446 6.89 2.87 15.44
N ASN A 447 5.82 3.08 16.20
CA ASN A 447 4.88 4.15 15.83
C ASN A 447 5.56 5.52 16.03
N VAL A 448 5.16 6.50 15.23
CA VAL A 448 5.60 7.89 15.41
C VAL A 448 4.88 8.48 16.61
N LYS A 449 5.62 9.09 17.54
CA LYS A 449 5.06 9.88 18.64
C LYS A 449 5.28 11.36 18.36
N THR A 450 4.21 12.15 18.47
CA THR A 450 4.22 13.58 18.15
C THR A 450 3.84 14.41 19.36
N HIS A 451 4.66 15.41 19.68
CA HIS A 451 4.33 16.43 20.69
C HIS A 451 4.63 17.83 20.18
N THR A 452 3.71 18.75 20.47
CA THR A 452 3.89 20.18 20.19
C THR A 452 4.16 20.92 21.49
N PHE A 453 5.25 21.70 21.52
CA PHE A 453 5.68 22.49 22.67
C PHE A 453 5.50 23.98 22.37
N LEU A 454 4.60 24.61 23.12
CA LEU A 454 4.17 25.99 22.97
C LEU A 454 4.83 26.84 24.08
N ILE A 455 6.06 27.27 23.83
CA ILE A 455 6.88 27.98 24.84
C ILE A 455 6.60 29.47 24.81
N GLN A 456 6.28 30.07 25.95
CA GLN A 456 6.05 31.51 26.13
C GLN A 456 5.09 32.12 25.08
N GLN A 457 4.02 31.39 24.77
CA GLN A 457 3.00 31.86 23.84
C GLN A 457 2.19 33.01 24.43
N ASP A 458 1.59 33.82 23.55
CA ASP A 458 0.68 34.90 23.92
C ASP A 458 -0.40 34.39 24.89
N ALA A 459 -0.63 35.12 25.98
CA ALA A 459 -1.56 34.71 27.03
C ALA A 459 -2.98 34.43 26.49
N ARG A 460 -3.38 35.08 25.39
CA ARG A 460 -4.68 34.85 24.75
C ARG A 460 -4.83 33.45 24.15
N LEU A 461 -3.72 32.84 23.70
CA LEU A 461 -3.70 31.47 23.18
C LEU A 461 -3.81 30.43 24.30
N ARG A 462 -3.38 30.78 25.51
CA ARG A 462 -3.40 29.89 26.68
C ARG A 462 -4.77 29.78 27.34
N THR A 463 -5.63 30.79 27.15
CA THR A 463 -6.97 30.85 27.73
C THR A 463 -8.08 30.40 26.78
N SER A 464 -7.73 30.12 25.53
CA SER A 464 -8.69 29.64 24.52
C SER A 464 -8.57 28.12 24.39
N PRO A 465 -9.68 27.38 24.15
CA PRO A 465 -9.57 26.00 23.70
C PRO A 465 -8.68 25.94 22.46
N ALA A 466 -7.61 25.14 22.53
CA ALA A 466 -6.65 25.00 21.44
C ALA A 466 -6.71 23.56 20.91
N LEU A 467 -6.82 23.44 19.59
CA LEU A 467 -6.63 22.19 18.88
C LEU A 467 -5.34 22.32 18.07
N VAL A 468 -4.46 21.34 18.21
CA VAL A 468 -3.16 21.33 17.54
C VAL A 468 -3.15 20.20 16.53
N TYR A 469 -3.08 20.56 15.25
CA TYR A 469 -2.79 19.63 14.18
C TYR A 469 -1.30 19.66 13.89
N ALA A 470 -0.68 18.48 13.81
CA ALA A 470 0.73 18.33 13.52
C ALA A 470 0.89 17.23 12.47
N GLY A 471 1.58 17.56 11.39
CA GLY A 471 1.82 16.69 10.26
C GLY A 471 2.59 17.43 9.20
N GLU A 472 2.94 16.72 8.15
CA GLU A 472 3.68 17.30 7.07
C GLU A 472 2.79 18.30 6.32
N PRO A 473 3.23 19.56 6.12
CA PRO A 473 2.38 20.57 5.51
C PRO A 473 1.83 20.15 4.16
N GLN A 474 2.65 19.57 3.28
CA GLN A 474 2.22 19.21 1.94
C GLN A 474 1.53 17.84 1.88
N ARG A 475 1.80 16.91 2.82
CA ARG A 475 1.26 15.54 2.79
C ARG A 475 0.07 15.29 3.71
N SER A 476 0.01 15.95 4.86
CA SER A 476 -1.01 15.71 5.89
C SER A 476 -1.97 16.87 6.07
N LEU A 477 -1.53 18.10 5.79
CA LEU A 477 -2.29 19.29 6.16
C LEU A 477 -2.85 20.05 4.97
N TYR A 478 -2.09 20.33 3.92
CA TYR A 478 -2.52 21.17 2.80
C TYR A 478 -2.60 20.40 1.48
N ASP A 479 -3.46 20.87 0.57
CA ASP A 479 -3.54 20.45 -0.82
C ASP A 479 -2.12 20.46 -1.47
N PRO A 480 -1.77 19.49 -2.32
CA PRO A 480 -2.65 18.51 -2.99
C PRO A 480 -3.05 17.27 -2.16
N PHE A 481 -2.41 17.00 -1.01
CA PHE A 481 -2.55 15.69 -0.32
C PHE A 481 -3.21 15.74 1.06
N GLY A 482 -3.13 16.88 1.76
CA GLY A 482 -3.54 16.99 3.15
C GLY A 482 -5.05 17.14 3.37
N VAL A 483 -5.45 17.46 4.61
CA VAL A 483 -6.88 17.62 4.97
C VAL A 483 -7.41 19.05 4.79
N LEU A 484 -6.61 20.02 4.36
CA LEU A 484 -6.98 21.43 4.15
C LEU A 484 -6.68 21.83 2.71
N ALA A 485 -7.56 22.59 2.07
CA ALA A 485 -7.33 23.11 0.73
C ALA A 485 -7.67 24.60 0.67
N ILE A 486 -6.77 25.35 0.03
CA ILE A 486 -6.93 26.77 -0.25
C ILE A 486 -6.98 26.93 -1.77
N ASN A 487 -8.12 27.36 -2.28
CA ASN A 487 -8.28 27.69 -3.70
C ASN A 487 -8.72 29.14 -3.81
N GLY A 488 -7.95 29.96 -4.53
CA GLY A 488 -8.22 31.38 -4.72
C GLY A 488 -8.26 32.21 -3.43
N GLY A 489 -8.93 33.36 -3.50
CA GLY A 489 -9.07 34.31 -2.41
C GLY A 489 -7.85 35.21 -2.21
N THR A 490 -7.95 36.10 -1.23
CA THR A 490 -6.87 37.01 -0.83
C THR A 490 -6.72 37.01 0.69
N TYR A 491 -5.52 37.37 1.14
CA TYR A 491 -5.23 37.58 2.55
C TYR A 491 -5.18 39.07 2.84
N SER A 492 -6.05 39.54 3.75
CA SER A 492 -5.93 40.88 4.36
C SER A 492 -5.34 40.72 5.75
N GLY A 493 -4.02 40.91 5.86
CA GLY A 493 -3.26 40.47 7.04
C GLY A 493 -3.25 38.95 7.15
N ASN A 494 -3.71 38.40 8.29
CA ASN A 494 -3.77 36.95 8.55
C ASN A 494 -5.17 36.34 8.33
N LEU A 495 -6.11 37.11 7.75
CA LEU A 495 -7.47 36.66 7.48
C LEU A 495 -7.62 36.41 5.98
N TRP A 496 -7.95 35.18 5.64
CA TRP A 496 -8.33 34.81 4.28
C TRP A 496 -9.74 35.31 3.97
N SER A 497 -9.98 35.77 2.74
CA SER A 497 -11.30 36.14 2.24
C SER A 497 -11.44 35.69 0.79
N PRO A 498 -12.62 35.15 0.40
CA PRO A 498 -12.86 34.77 -0.99
C PRO A 498 -12.90 36.01 -1.88
N THR A 499 -12.32 35.93 -3.07
CA THR A 499 -12.42 36.95 -4.13
C THR A 499 -13.42 36.57 -5.22
N ALA A 500 -13.79 35.30 -5.31
CA ALA A 500 -14.83 34.74 -6.15
C ALA A 500 -15.61 33.65 -5.42
N ALA A 501 -16.79 33.30 -5.94
CA ALA A 501 -17.64 32.26 -5.35
C ALA A 501 -17.02 30.84 -5.39
N SER A 502 -16.01 30.62 -6.25
CA SER A 502 -15.24 29.39 -6.35
C SER A 502 -14.09 29.28 -5.34
N ASP A 503 -13.81 30.36 -4.61
CA ASP A 503 -12.69 30.42 -3.68
C ASP A 503 -13.08 29.78 -2.35
N TYR A 504 -12.20 28.97 -1.78
CA TYR A 504 -12.42 28.33 -0.49
C TYR A 504 -11.12 28.17 0.30
N ASN A 505 -11.26 28.14 1.62
CA ASN A 505 -10.21 27.82 2.58
C ASN A 505 -10.84 26.91 3.63
N ASN A 506 -10.90 25.61 3.33
CA ASN A 506 -11.67 24.62 4.09
C ASN A 506 -10.89 23.31 4.26
N VAL A 507 -11.33 22.51 5.23
CA VAL A 507 -11.01 21.07 5.30
C VAL A 507 -11.55 20.41 4.02
N ILE A 508 -10.72 19.69 3.27
CA ILE A 508 -11.09 19.21 1.93
C ILE A 508 -12.27 18.23 2.01
N ASN A 509 -13.25 18.42 1.15
CA ASN A 509 -14.33 17.47 0.89
C ASN A 509 -13.82 16.33 -0.02
N ARG A 510 -12.74 15.65 0.39
CA ARG A 510 -12.13 14.50 -0.32
C ARG A 510 -12.18 13.19 0.46
N GLY A 511 -12.77 13.21 1.67
CA GLY A 511 -13.12 11.98 2.38
C GLY A 511 -14.47 11.44 1.93
N ARG A 512 -14.71 10.12 2.11
CA ARG A 512 -16.05 9.53 1.98
C ARG A 512 -17.06 10.40 2.74
N ALA A 513 -18.21 10.69 2.14
CA ALA A 513 -19.37 11.05 2.94
C ALA A 513 -19.65 9.87 3.88
N TYR A 514 -19.50 10.08 5.19
CA TYR A 514 -19.90 9.09 6.20
C TYR A 514 -21.42 8.91 6.18
#